data_AF-A0A3D5FHI6-F1
#
_entry.id   AF-A0A3D5FHI6-F1
#
_cell.length_a   1.000
_cell.length_b   1.000
_cell.length_c   1.000
_cell.angle_alpha   90.00
_cell.angle_beta   90.00
_cell.angle_gamma   90.00
#
_symmetry.space_group_name_H-M   'P 1'
#
loop_
_entity.id
_entity.type
_entity.pdbx_description
1 polymer ?
#
loop_
_entity_poly.entity_id
_entity_poly.type
_entity_poly.pdbx_seq_one_letter_code
_entity_poly.pdbx_strand_id
1 'polypeptide(L)' 'MSLLAVRPRSATVEASEDCIAIEIANRSLFELYEADPAQFAMLAMNLGREVARRLWEANERLFAVAHGERSTSTPVSID' A
#
# COMPACT_ATOMS: atom_id res chain seq x y z
N MET A 1 -1.02 6.07 4.31
CA MET A 1 -2.04 5.00 4.42
C MET A 1 -3.42 5.59 4.67
N SER A 2 -4.03 6.21 3.66
CA SER A 2 -5.22 7.05 3.87
C SER A 2 -6.48 6.26 4.21
N LEU A 3 -6.64 5.06 3.63
CA LEU A 3 -7.87 4.26 3.76
C LEU A 3 -8.03 3.62 5.15
N LEU A 4 -7.02 2.89 5.64
CA LEU A 4 -7.08 2.24 6.97
C LEU A 4 -6.86 3.23 8.13
N ALA A 5 -5.98 4.22 7.96
CA ALA A 5 -5.66 5.14 9.05
C ALA A 5 -6.62 6.34 9.12
N VAL A 6 -7.50 6.52 8.12
CA VAL A 6 -8.40 7.69 7.99
C VAL A 6 -7.60 9.00 8.09
N ARG A 7 -6.54 9.10 7.29
CA ARG A 7 -5.62 10.26 7.23
C ARG A 7 -5.49 10.77 5.80
N PRO A 8 -5.01 12.01 5.59
CA PRO A 8 -4.61 12.50 4.28
C PRO A 8 -3.57 11.59 3.60
N ARG A 9 -3.40 11.76 2.27
CA ARG A 9 -2.37 11.06 1.51
C ARG A 9 -1.00 11.38 2.10
N SER A 10 -0.23 10.33 2.41
CA SER A 10 1.10 10.45 3.03
C SER A 10 2.23 10.68 2.02
N ALA A 11 1.92 10.58 0.73
CA ALA A 11 2.85 10.77 -0.38
C ALA A 11 2.07 11.03 -1.68
N THR A 12 2.76 11.60 -2.66
CA THR A 12 2.30 11.70 -4.06
C THR A 12 2.62 10.40 -4.81
N VAL A 13 1.82 10.07 -5.81
CA VAL A 13 2.07 8.96 -6.73
C VAL A 13 2.03 9.54 -8.14
N GLU A 14 3.02 9.20 -8.94
CA GLU A 14 3.18 9.62 -10.33
C GLU A 14 3.37 8.38 -11.20
N ALA A 15 2.75 8.36 -12.38
CA ALA A 15 2.96 7.31 -13.35
C ALA A 15 4.28 7.58 -14.08
N SER A 16 5.24 6.67 -13.98
CA SER A 16 6.53 6.76 -14.69
C SER A 16 6.44 6.40 -16.17
N GLU A 17 5.36 5.73 -16.56
CA GLU A 17 5.08 5.22 -17.90
C GLU A 17 3.55 5.14 -18.13
N ASP A 18 3.15 4.84 -19.37
CA ASP A 18 1.74 4.63 -19.72
C ASP A 18 1.15 3.48 -18.89
N CYS A 19 0.17 3.79 -18.04
CA CYS A 19 -0.39 2.82 -17.11
C CYS A 19 -1.91 2.95 -16.95
N ILE A 20 -2.53 1.87 -16.50
CA ILE A 20 -3.95 1.82 -16.15
C ILE A 20 -4.04 1.41 -14.67
N ALA A 21 -4.86 2.12 -13.91
CA ALA A 21 -5.12 1.82 -12.51
C ALA A 21 -6.59 1.46 -12.30
N ILE A 22 -6.84 0.57 -11.34
CA ILE A 22 -8.18 0.26 -10.84
C ILE A 22 -8.42 1.14 -9.62
N GLU A 23 -9.50 1.92 -9.65
CA GLU A 23 -9.94 2.72 -8.52
C GLU A 23 -11.04 2.00 -7.73
N ILE A 24 -10.90 1.99 -6.40
CA ILE A 24 -11.96 1.60 -5.47
C ILE A 24 -12.23 2.79 -4.55
N ALA A 25 -13.39 3.42 -4.71
CA ALA A 25 -13.78 4.56 -3.89
C ALA A 25 -14.20 4.12 -2.47
N ASN A 26 -14.04 5.03 -1.50
CA ASN A 26 -14.53 4.80 -0.12
C ASN A 26 -16.03 4.47 -0.09
N ARG A 27 -16.82 5.14 -0.95
CA ARG A 27 -18.27 4.89 -1.06
C ARG A 27 -18.55 3.44 -1.46
N SER A 28 -17.83 2.91 -2.43
CA SER A 28 -17.99 1.52 -2.88
C SER A 28 -17.67 0.51 -1.78
N LEU A 29 -16.67 0.81 -0.93
CA LEU A 29 -16.36 -0.02 0.24
C LEU A 29 -17.46 0.04 1.29
N PHE A 30 -18.09 1.20 1.48
CA PHE A 30 -19.23 1.35 2.39
C PHE A 30 -20.46 0.61 1.88
N GLU A 31 -20.79 0.75 0.59
CA GLU A 31 -21.88 0.00 -0.05
C GLU A 31 -21.64 -1.52 0.05
N LEU A 32 -20.40 -1.97 -0.11
CA LEU A 32 -20.04 -3.37 0.10
C LEU A 32 -20.22 -3.80 1.55
N TYR A 33 -19.87 -2.96 2.53
CA TYR A 33 -20.11 -3.26 3.94
C TYR A 33 -21.60 -3.42 4.23
N GLU A 34 -22.46 -2.58 3.65
CA GLU A 34 -23.91 -2.68 3.82
C GLU A 34 -24.50 -3.93 3.15
N ALA A 35 -23.96 -4.32 1.97
CA ALA A 35 -24.46 -5.45 1.20
C ALA A 35 -23.92 -6.81 1.68
N ASP A 36 -22.62 -6.90 1.99
CA ASP A 36 -21.93 -8.11 2.42
C ASP A 36 -20.77 -7.79 3.41
N PRO A 37 -21.07 -7.77 4.72
CA PRO A 37 -20.08 -7.51 5.75
C PRO A 37 -18.92 -8.50 5.77
N ALA A 38 -19.14 -9.76 5.35
CA ALA A 38 -18.10 -10.78 5.36
C ALA A 38 -17.07 -10.52 4.26
N GLN A 39 -17.52 -10.18 3.05
CA GLN A 39 -16.64 -9.77 1.95
C GLN A 39 -15.88 -8.48 2.28
N PHE A 40 -16.57 -7.49 2.86
CA PHE A 40 -15.90 -6.28 3.34
C PHE A 40 -14.80 -6.61 4.36
N ALA A 41 -15.09 -7.47 5.34
CA ALA A 41 -14.11 -7.88 6.35
C ALA A 41 -12.89 -8.57 5.72
N MET A 42 -13.08 -9.46 4.75
CA MET A 42 -11.96 -10.11 4.05
C MET A 42 -11.08 -9.09 3.32
N LEU A 43 -11.68 -8.13 2.61
CA LEU A 43 -10.92 -7.07 1.95
C LEU A 43 -10.14 -6.20 2.96
N ALA A 44 -10.79 -5.79 4.05
CA ALA A 44 -10.14 -5.00 5.09
C ALA A 44 -8.97 -5.76 5.75
N MET A 45 -9.13 -7.05 6.03
CA MET A 45 -8.08 -7.91 6.58
C MET A 45 -6.91 -8.08 5.62
N ASN A 46 -7.18 -8.30 4.32
CA ASN A 46 -6.13 -8.41 3.31
C ASN A 46 -5.36 -7.09 3.15
N LEU A 47 -6.09 -5.96 3.11
CA LEU A 47 -5.47 -4.64 3.06
C LEU A 47 -4.61 -4.38 4.30
N GLY A 48 -5.09 -4.74 5.50
CA GLY A 48 -4.33 -4.64 6.75
C GLY A 48 -3.04 -5.45 6.73
N ARG A 49 -3.08 -6.68 6.21
CA ARG A 49 -1.91 -7.55 6.09
C ARG A 49 -0.87 -6.97 5.13
N GLU A 50 -1.30 -6.45 3.98
CA GLU A 50 -0.42 -5.84 2.99
C GLU A 50 0.22 -4.54 3.51
N VAL A 51 -0.55 -3.76 4.26
CA VAL A 51 -0.08 -2.57 4.96
C VAL A 51 1.00 -2.92 5.98
N ALA A 52 0.78 -3.95 6.81
CA ALA A 52 1.77 -4.40 7.78
C ALA A 52 3.05 -4.90 7.11
N ARG A 53 2.94 -5.68 6.02
CA ARG A 53 4.08 -6.15 5.22
C ARG A 53 4.92 -4.98 4.69
N ARG A 54 4.29 -4.00 4.04
CA ARG A 54 4.98 -2.81 3.51
C ARG A 54 5.63 -1.98 4.61
N LEU A 55 4.99 -1.87 5.77
CA LEU A 55 5.55 -1.15 6.91
C LEU A 55 6.81 -1.84 7.43
N TRP A 56 6.80 -3.17 7.56
CA TRP A 56 7.97 -3.93 7.96
C TRP A 56 9.11 -3.77 6.95
N GLU A 57 8.84 -3.93 5.66
CA GLU A 57 9.85 -3.75 4.60
C GLU A 57 10.43 -2.33 4.58
N ALA A 58 9.59 -1.32 4.78
CA ALA A 58 10.06 0.06 4.88
C ALA A 58 10.95 0.26 6.12
N ASN A 59 10.56 -0.32 7.26
CA ASN A 59 11.35 -0.27 8.50
C ASN A 59 12.74 -0.90 8.31
N GLU A 60 12.82 -2.10 7.74
CA GLU A 60 14.09 -2.79 7.47
C GLU A 60 15.00 -1.96 6.53
N ARG A 61 14.44 -1.40 5.46
CA ARG A 61 15.20 -0.55 4.52
C ARG A 61 15.73 0.71 5.21
N LEU A 62 14.91 1.37 6.02
CA LEU A 62 15.31 2.57 6.77
C LEU A 62 16.38 2.23 7.80
N PHE A 63 16.28 1.08 8.45
CA PHE A 63 17.28 0.62 9.41
C PHE A 63 18.64 0.37 8.74
N ALA A 64 18.66 -0.33 7.59
CA ALA A 64 19.89 -0.58 6.83
C ALA A 64 20.57 0.73 6.41
N VAL A 65 19.80 1.70 5.90
CA VAL A 65 20.31 3.05 5.54
C VAL A 65 20.89 3.77 6.74
N ALA A 66 20.21 3.74 7.89
CA ALA A 66 20.67 4.39 9.12
C ALA A 66 22.00 3.82 9.65
N HIS A 67 22.29 2.55 9.37
CA HIS A 67 23.51 1.85 9.82
C HIS A 67 24.63 1.85 8.77
N GLY A 68 24.46 2.57 7.65
CA GLY A 68 25.49 2.69 6.61
C GLY A 68 25.65 1.43 5.75
N GLU A 69 24.71 0.49 5.84
CA GLU A 69 24.67 -0.67 4.96
C GLU A 69 24.15 -0.20 3.60
N ARG A 70 24.99 -0.29 2.56
CA ARG A 70 24.53 -0.02 1.19
C ARG A 70 23.47 -1.06 0.85
N SER A 71 22.23 -0.61 0.66
CA SER A 71 21.18 -1.46 0.09
C SER A 71 21.67 -1.97 -1.26
N THR A 72 22.05 -3.26 -1.32
CA THR A 72 22.33 -3.94 -2.58
C THR A 72 21.01 -4.31 -3.25
N SER A 73 20.14 -3.33 -3.48
CA SER A 73 19.06 -3.52 -4.45
C SER A 73 19.66 -3.20 -5.81
N THR A 74 20.03 -4.24 -6.55
CA THR A 74 20.26 -4.14 -8.00
C THR A 74 19.11 -3.33 -8.59
N PRO A 75 19.37 -2.31 -9.43
CA PRO A 75 18.28 -1.67 -10.16
C PRO A 75 17.56 -2.78 -10.91
N VAL A 76 16.24 -2.87 -10.75
CA VAL A 76 15.46 -3.68 -11.69
C VAL A 76 15.66 -3.01 -13.04
N SER A 77 16.49 -3.62 -13.90
CA SER A 77 16.57 -3.27 -15.32
C SER A 77 15.18 -3.53 -15.87
N ILE A 78 14.48 -2.46 -16.22
CA ILE A 78 13.30 -2.55 -17.07
C ILE A 78 13.86 -2.47 -18.49
N ASP A 79 14.19 -3.65 -19.03
CA ASP A 79 14.37 -3.86 -20.47
C ASP A 79 12.99 -4.10 -21.10
#